data_AF-A0A1G0XFU2-F1
#
_entry.id   AF-A0A1G0XFU2-F1
#
_cell.length_a   1.000
_cell.length_b   1.000
_cell.length_c   1.000
_cell.angle_alpha   90.00
_cell.angle_beta   90.00
_cell.angle_gamma   90.00
#
_symmetry.space_group_name_H-M   'P 1'
#
loop_
_entity.id
_entity.type
_entity.pdbx_description
1 polymer ?
#
loop_
_entity_poly.entity_id
_entity_poly.type
_entity_poly.pdbx_seq_one_letter_code
_entity_poly.pdbx_strand_id
1 'polypeptide(L)'
;MIKKITTLFSLRSGNNELHDANYDLIQPGDTFTSTANHLLGVKLQNEFLMLDMERTCSYRVKCENLLSLAPFSIERVPHVNEITEIEKYFETNCDNPFAVYNVYRCIVNHITVNKLTQFPPLYFNKSKLNRKDELAKMNELANTGDTVFTYIRNSRISQIIRQVDRGPWSHVGVVGEDKNISEMTTVGMRKSNFSDYISNNADVALYRSQGALNQNQKNQIIKVIESIHASRPKYGWGKILAIFLNKRLNLPIPITVTPADLIYANNLQLIHFC
;
A
#
# COMPACT_ATOMS: atom_id res chain seq x y z
N MET A 1 19.96 -13.63 -20.59
CA MET A 1 20.04 -12.27 -21.17
C MET A 1 18.72 -11.99 -21.86
N ILE A 2 17.72 -11.50 -21.12
CA ILE A 2 16.35 -11.28 -21.65
C ILE A 2 16.32 -9.86 -22.23
N LYS A 3 16.01 -9.75 -23.53
CA LYS A 3 15.79 -8.47 -24.21
C LYS A 3 14.58 -7.78 -23.55
N LYS A 4 14.80 -6.68 -22.84
CA LYS A 4 13.76 -5.72 -22.50
C LYS A 4 13.18 -5.18 -23.80
N ILE A 5 12.01 -5.68 -24.20
CA ILE A 5 11.21 -5.03 -25.23
C ILE A 5 10.41 -3.95 -24.51
N THR A 6 11.06 -2.82 -24.25
CA THR A 6 10.38 -1.60 -23.79
C THR A 6 9.80 -0.94 -25.03
N THR A 7 8.60 -1.33 -25.44
CA THR A 7 7.88 -0.60 -26.50
C THR A 7 7.31 0.68 -25.89
N LEU A 8 8.16 1.71 -25.76
CA LEU A 8 7.74 3.08 -25.49
C LEU A 8 6.89 3.57 -26.66
N PHE A 9 5.57 3.46 -26.55
CA PHE A 9 4.68 4.25 -27.40
C PHE A 9 4.72 5.69 -26.89
N SER A 10 5.49 6.54 -27.55
CA SER A 10 5.36 7.99 -27.41
C SER A 10 4.27 8.43 -28.38
N LEU A 11 3.03 8.59 -27.89
CA LEU A 11 2.01 9.33 -28.64
C LEU A 11 2.39 10.81 -28.60
N ARG A 12 3.28 11.22 -29.51
CA ARG A 12 3.55 12.65 -29.74
C ARG A 12 2.27 13.24 -30.33
N SER A 13 1.67 14.18 -29.61
CA SER A 13 0.66 15.07 -30.16
C SER A 13 1.32 15.91 -31.26
N GLY A 14 1.17 15.48 -32.50
CA GLY A 14 1.59 16.22 -33.67
C GLY A 14 0.58 15.97 -34.77
N ASN A 15 -0.36 16.91 -34.91
CA ASN A 15 -1.26 17.11 -36.04
C ASN A 15 -2.27 15.98 -36.34
N ASN A 16 -3.54 16.25 -36.04
CA ASN A 16 -4.78 15.97 -36.79
C ASN A 16 -4.95 14.77 -37.73
N GLU A 17 -4.16 13.70 -37.61
CA GLU A 17 -4.38 12.42 -38.26
C GLU A 17 -4.05 11.29 -37.26
N LEU A 18 -5.00 11.02 -36.36
CA LEU A 18 -4.98 9.84 -35.48
C LEU A 18 -6.24 9.01 -35.76
N HIS A 19 -6.29 8.44 -36.95
CA HIS A 19 -7.06 7.22 -37.17
C HIS A 19 -6.21 6.05 -36.64
N ASP A 20 -6.79 5.27 -35.73
CA ASP A 20 -6.33 3.95 -35.30
C ASP A 20 -5.01 3.87 -34.51
N ALA A 21 -4.96 4.52 -33.35
CA ALA A 21 -4.16 3.93 -32.27
C ALA A 21 -4.85 2.61 -31.88
N ASN A 22 -4.39 1.50 -32.44
CA ASN A 22 -4.95 0.16 -32.22
C ASN A 22 -4.97 -0.19 -30.73
N TYR A 23 -6.09 0.09 -30.06
CA TYR A 23 -6.36 -0.39 -28.70
C TYR A 23 -6.28 -1.93 -28.61
N ASP A 24 -6.49 -2.62 -29.73
CA ASP A 24 -6.31 -4.06 -29.90
C ASP A 24 -4.89 -4.55 -29.59
N LEU A 25 -3.91 -3.64 -29.58
CA LEU A 25 -2.53 -3.93 -29.21
C LEU A 25 -2.26 -3.84 -27.70
N ILE A 26 -3.16 -3.27 -26.90
CA ILE A 26 -3.05 -3.19 -25.44
C ILE A 26 -3.77 -4.39 -24.84
N GLN A 27 -3.03 -5.21 -24.11
CA GLN A 27 -3.55 -6.45 -23.53
C GLN A 27 -3.97 -6.22 -22.07
N PRO A 28 -4.98 -6.95 -21.57
CA PRO A 28 -5.30 -6.92 -20.15
C PRO A 28 -4.06 -7.25 -19.29
N GLY A 29 -3.83 -6.44 -18.26
CA GLY A 29 -2.65 -6.50 -17.41
C GLY A 29 -1.49 -5.61 -17.83
N ASP A 30 -1.54 -4.96 -19.00
CA ASP A 30 -0.57 -3.92 -19.36
C ASP A 30 -0.64 -2.74 -18.38
N THR A 31 0.51 -2.13 -18.10
CA THR A 31 0.62 -0.97 -17.22
C THR A 31 0.95 0.30 -17.98
N PHE A 32 0.57 1.42 -17.37
CA PHE A 32 0.74 2.76 -17.93
C PHE A 32 1.44 3.67 -16.93
N THR A 33 2.31 4.56 -17.42
CA THR A 33 2.84 5.72 -16.68
C THR A 33 2.82 6.99 -17.54
N SER A 34 2.27 8.09 -17.02
CA SER A 34 2.32 9.41 -17.69
C SER A 34 3.74 9.95 -17.77
N THR A 35 4.04 10.78 -18.77
CA THR A 35 5.34 11.47 -18.84
C THR A 35 5.58 12.43 -17.68
N ALA A 36 4.51 12.87 -17.00
CA ALA A 36 4.55 13.65 -15.79
C ALA A 36 4.67 12.79 -14.50
N ASN A 37 4.84 11.46 -14.62
CA ASN A 37 5.10 10.48 -13.56
C ASN A 37 4.12 10.45 -12.37
N HIS A 38 2.97 11.12 -12.46
CA HIS A 38 1.95 11.15 -11.40
C HIS A 38 0.73 10.27 -11.71
N LEU A 39 0.43 10.03 -12.99
CA LEU A 39 -0.60 9.07 -13.37
C LEU A 39 0.01 7.70 -13.67
N LEU A 40 -0.56 6.68 -13.04
CA LEU A 40 -0.30 5.26 -13.29
C LEU A 40 -1.61 4.56 -13.66
N GLY A 41 -1.53 3.41 -14.30
CA GLY A 41 -2.75 2.65 -14.57
C GLY A 41 -2.49 1.18 -14.88
N VAL A 42 -3.55 0.40 -14.73
CA VAL A 42 -3.59 -1.03 -15.06
C VAL A 42 -4.74 -1.25 -16.03
N LYS A 43 -4.46 -1.88 -17.18
CA LYS A 43 -5.49 -2.29 -18.14
C LYS A 43 -6.28 -3.47 -17.57
N LEU A 44 -7.60 -3.30 -17.41
CA LEU A 44 -8.57 -4.37 -17.15
C LEU A 44 -9.18 -4.84 -18.48
N GLN A 45 -10.23 -5.66 -18.51
CA GLN A 45 -10.79 -6.15 -19.78
C GLN A 45 -11.19 -5.02 -20.75
N ASN A 46 -12.07 -4.10 -20.33
CA ASN A 46 -12.65 -3.06 -21.20
C ASN A 46 -12.31 -1.61 -20.78
N GLU A 47 -11.50 -1.46 -19.73
CA GLU A 47 -11.18 -0.16 -19.15
C GLU A 47 -9.79 -0.14 -18.55
N PHE A 48 -9.37 1.05 -18.13
CA PHE A 48 -8.17 1.27 -17.36
C PHE A 48 -8.57 1.69 -15.96
N LEU A 49 -7.99 1.03 -14.96
CA LEU A 49 -8.02 1.53 -13.61
C LEU A 49 -6.81 2.45 -13.41
N MET A 50 -7.09 3.74 -13.33
CA MET A 50 -6.10 4.80 -13.25
C MET A 50 -5.87 5.22 -11.80
N LEU A 51 -4.65 5.66 -11.51
CA LEU A 51 -4.20 6.15 -10.23
C LEU A 51 -3.52 7.50 -10.42
N ASP A 52 -4.06 8.53 -9.78
CA ASP A 52 -3.39 9.81 -9.58
C ASP A 52 -2.63 9.76 -8.25
N MET A 53 -1.31 9.64 -8.34
CA MET A 53 -0.40 9.53 -7.21
C MET A 53 -0.34 10.81 -6.38
N GLU A 54 -0.55 11.99 -6.99
CA GLU A 54 -0.51 13.26 -6.27
C GLU A 54 -1.77 13.45 -5.44
N ARG A 55 -2.92 13.11 -6.02
CA ARG A 55 -4.22 13.24 -5.35
C ARG A 55 -4.57 12.03 -4.49
N THR A 56 -3.82 10.93 -4.62
CA THR A 56 -4.12 9.64 -3.96
C THR A 56 -5.56 9.23 -4.24
N CYS A 57 -5.95 9.26 -5.50
CA CYS A 57 -7.26 8.83 -5.96
C CYS A 57 -7.13 7.91 -7.16
N SER A 58 -8.16 7.10 -7.36
CA SER A 58 -8.27 6.15 -8.45
C SER A 58 -9.61 6.29 -9.13
N TYR A 59 -9.63 6.01 -10.42
CA TYR A 59 -10.82 6.14 -11.24
C TYR A 59 -10.73 5.23 -12.47
N ARG A 60 -11.88 4.75 -12.92
CA ARG A 60 -11.99 3.92 -14.11
C ARG A 60 -12.16 4.79 -15.35
N VAL A 61 -11.42 4.49 -16.40
CA VAL A 61 -11.44 5.19 -17.69
C VAL A 61 -11.66 4.17 -18.80
N LYS A 62 -12.72 4.34 -19.59
CA LYS A 62 -12.93 3.53 -20.80
C LYS A 62 -11.75 3.66 -21.74
N CYS A 63 -11.36 2.57 -22.41
CA CYS A 63 -10.20 2.58 -23.30
C CYS A 63 -10.26 3.69 -24.36
N GLU A 64 -11.42 3.86 -25.00
CA GLU A 64 -11.70 4.92 -26.00
C GLU A 64 -11.38 6.34 -25.51
N ASN A 65 -11.46 6.59 -24.20
CA ASN A 65 -11.21 7.91 -23.62
C ASN A 65 -9.74 8.14 -23.27
N LEU A 66 -8.88 7.12 -23.31
CA LEU A 66 -7.47 7.24 -22.92
C LEU A 66 -6.68 8.17 -23.85
N LEU A 67 -7.00 8.21 -25.16
CA LEU A 67 -6.31 9.07 -26.14
C LEU A 67 -6.48 10.57 -25.85
N SER A 68 -7.50 10.95 -25.08
CA SER A 68 -7.67 12.33 -24.61
C SER A 68 -6.69 12.73 -23.49
N LEU A 69 -6.00 11.76 -22.86
CA LEU A 69 -5.13 11.96 -21.69
C LEU A 69 -3.63 12.05 -22.06
N ALA A 70 -3.30 12.70 -23.18
CA ALA A 70 -1.94 12.83 -23.71
C ALA A 70 -0.87 13.29 -22.68
N PRO A 71 0.43 12.95 -22.88
CA PRO A 71 1.01 11.74 -23.47
C PRO A 71 1.36 10.71 -22.39
N PHE A 72 1.35 9.44 -22.80
CA PHE A 72 1.53 8.30 -21.91
C PHE A 72 2.52 7.26 -22.43
N SER A 73 3.24 6.60 -21.52
CA SER A 73 4.08 5.43 -21.81
C SER A 73 3.35 4.16 -21.40
N ILE A 74 3.27 3.19 -22.30
CA ILE A 74 2.73 1.86 -22.01
C ILE A 74 3.91 0.90 -21.84
N GLU A 75 3.92 0.18 -20.73
CA GLU A 75 4.84 -0.94 -20.53
C GLU A 75 4.04 -2.23 -20.66
N ARG A 76 4.38 -3.02 -21.69
CA ARG A 76 3.78 -4.33 -21.88
C ARG A 76 4.43 -5.31 -20.92
N VAL A 77 3.60 -5.99 -20.14
CA VAL A 77 4.09 -7.04 -19.26
C VAL A 77 3.73 -8.39 -19.85
N PRO A 78 4.73 -9.17 -20.32
CA PRO A 78 4.47 -10.47 -20.92
C PRO A 78 3.89 -11.37 -19.83
N HIS A 79 2.62 -11.76 -20.02
CA HIS A 79 1.88 -12.77 -19.25
C HIS A 79 1.25 -12.33 -17.93
N VAL A 80 0.17 -11.54 -18.01
CA VAL A 80 -0.81 -11.50 -16.92
C VAL A 80 -1.92 -12.53 -17.22
N ASN A 81 -1.63 -13.81 -16.95
CA ASN A 81 -2.64 -14.88 -16.99
C ASN A 81 -3.67 -14.76 -15.83
N GLU A 82 -3.58 -13.71 -15.03
CA GLU A 82 -4.26 -13.54 -13.74
C GLU A 82 -5.28 -12.37 -13.78
N ILE A 83 -5.72 -11.92 -14.97
CA ILE A 83 -6.58 -10.73 -15.09
C ILE A 83 -7.88 -10.84 -14.29
N THR A 84 -8.52 -12.01 -14.31
CA THR A 84 -9.74 -12.28 -13.53
C THR A 84 -9.48 -12.15 -12.03
N GLU A 85 -8.29 -12.53 -11.55
CA GLU A 85 -7.90 -12.37 -10.15
C GLU A 85 -7.67 -10.89 -9.79
N ILE A 86 -7.07 -10.12 -10.71
CA ILE A 86 -6.88 -8.67 -10.57
C ILE A 86 -8.22 -7.94 -10.51
N GLU A 87 -9.17 -8.29 -11.38
CA GLU A 87 -10.51 -7.69 -11.40
C GLU A 87 -11.24 -7.97 -10.08
N LYS A 88 -11.27 -9.23 -9.63
CA LYS A 88 -11.85 -9.61 -8.34
C LYS A 88 -11.16 -8.93 -7.15
N TYR A 89 -9.85 -8.74 -7.24
CA TYR A 89 -9.08 -8.02 -6.24
C TYR A 89 -9.54 -6.55 -6.15
N PHE A 90 -9.72 -5.86 -7.27
CA PHE A 90 -10.20 -4.48 -7.28
C PHE A 90 -11.65 -4.33 -6.85
N GLU A 91 -12.52 -5.29 -7.16
CA GLU A 91 -13.88 -5.36 -6.61
C GLU A 91 -13.85 -5.43 -5.08
N THR A 92 -13.01 -6.29 -4.52
CA THR A 92 -12.87 -6.44 -3.07
C THR A 92 -12.30 -5.18 -2.41
N ASN A 93 -11.37 -4.50 -3.08
CA ASN A 93 -10.71 -3.30 -2.55
C ASN A 93 -11.45 -1.99 -2.90
N CYS A 94 -12.60 -2.06 -3.58
CA CYS A 94 -13.35 -0.89 -4.04
C CYS A 94 -12.46 0.10 -4.79
N ASP A 95 -11.64 -0.41 -5.72
CA ASP A 95 -10.68 0.36 -6.51
C ASP A 95 -9.67 1.19 -5.69
N ASN A 96 -9.39 0.85 -4.43
CA ASN A 96 -8.50 1.63 -3.57
C ASN A 96 -7.18 2.01 -4.28
N PRO A 97 -6.75 3.29 -4.31
CA PRO A 97 -5.55 3.73 -5.02
C PRO A 97 -4.26 3.05 -4.55
N PHE A 98 -4.18 2.65 -3.27
CA PHE A 98 -3.04 1.87 -2.77
C PHE A 98 -3.05 0.43 -3.29
N ALA A 99 -4.24 -0.14 -3.49
CA ALA A 99 -4.40 -1.43 -4.14
C ALA A 99 -3.96 -1.35 -5.62
N VAL A 100 -4.33 -0.26 -6.33
CA VAL A 100 -3.88 0.00 -7.71
C VAL A 100 -2.36 0.10 -7.77
N TYR A 101 -1.76 0.86 -6.87
CA TYR A 101 -0.30 0.99 -6.79
C TYR A 101 0.38 -0.36 -6.50
N ASN A 102 -0.20 -1.18 -5.62
CA ASN A 102 0.34 -2.50 -5.28
C ASN A 102 0.36 -3.43 -6.50
N VAL A 103 -0.77 -3.52 -7.22
CA VAL A 103 -0.89 -4.31 -8.45
C VAL A 103 0.09 -3.80 -9.50
N TYR A 104 0.13 -2.49 -9.74
CA TYR A 104 1.09 -1.87 -10.66
C TYR A 104 2.53 -2.26 -10.34
N ARG A 105 2.93 -2.17 -9.05
CA ARG A 105 4.27 -2.57 -8.60
C ARG A 105 4.54 -4.06 -8.82
N CYS A 106 3.58 -4.93 -8.56
CA CYS A 106 3.75 -6.37 -8.80
C CYS A 106 3.98 -6.64 -10.29
N ILE A 107 3.15 -6.06 -11.15
CA ILE A 107 3.22 -6.24 -12.60
C ILE A 107 4.57 -5.77 -13.15
N VAL A 108 4.99 -4.53 -12.84
CA VAL A 108 6.27 -3.96 -13.33
C VAL A 108 7.49 -4.73 -12.79
N ASN A 109 7.40 -5.36 -11.63
CA ASN A 109 8.49 -6.16 -11.07
C ASN A 109 8.37 -7.66 -11.38
N HIS A 110 7.43 -8.07 -12.24
CA HIS A 110 7.17 -9.48 -12.58
C HIS A 110 6.90 -10.37 -11.36
N ILE A 111 6.19 -9.84 -10.35
CA ILE A 111 5.74 -10.55 -9.16
C ILE A 111 4.31 -11.03 -9.40
N THR A 112 4.04 -12.31 -9.14
CA THR A 112 2.69 -12.91 -9.22
C THR A 112 1.68 -12.19 -8.32
N VAL A 113 0.44 -12.06 -8.77
CA VAL A 113 -0.61 -11.32 -8.05
C VAL A 113 -1.57 -12.21 -7.26
N ASN A 114 -1.28 -13.51 -7.16
CA ASN A 114 -2.08 -14.50 -6.43
C ASN A 114 -2.27 -14.26 -4.91
N LYS A 115 -1.46 -13.39 -4.29
CA LYS A 115 -1.43 -13.17 -2.82
C LYS A 115 -1.36 -11.70 -2.41
N LEU A 116 -2.01 -10.83 -3.17
CA LEU A 116 -2.02 -9.40 -2.88
C LEU A 116 -2.61 -9.08 -1.51
N THR A 117 -1.93 -8.21 -0.76
CA THR A 117 -2.45 -7.66 0.49
C THR A 117 -3.71 -6.84 0.21
N GLN A 118 -4.73 -7.04 1.04
CA GLN A 118 -5.99 -6.31 0.98
C GLN A 118 -5.88 -4.97 1.72
N PHE A 119 -6.60 -3.97 1.24
CA PHE A 119 -6.63 -2.62 1.78
C PHE A 119 -8.04 -2.31 2.31
N PRO A 120 -8.15 -1.65 3.47
CA PRO A 120 -9.45 -1.17 3.92
C PRO A 120 -9.98 -0.10 2.96
N PRO A 121 -11.31 0.12 2.93
CA PRO A 121 -11.90 1.23 2.18
C PRO A 121 -11.28 2.58 2.59
N LEU A 122 -10.97 3.44 1.62
CA LEU A 122 -10.45 4.79 1.91
C LEU A 122 -11.41 5.65 2.72
N TYR A 123 -12.71 5.49 2.43
CA TYR A 123 -13.80 6.22 3.03
C TYR A 123 -14.75 5.22 3.67
N PHE A 124 -14.86 5.28 4.98
CA PHE A 124 -15.89 4.60 5.73
C PHE A 124 -16.51 5.59 6.71
N ASN A 125 -17.80 5.43 6.99
CA ASN A 125 -18.52 6.38 7.80
C ASN A 125 -18.18 6.20 9.30
N LYS A 126 -17.15 6.91 9.76
CA LYS A 126 -16.71 6.89 11.16
C LYS A 126 -17.79 7.29 12.15
N SER A 127 -18.74 8.15 11.75
CA SER A 127 -19.80 8.59 12.67
C SER A 127 -20.81 7.48 12.99
N LYS A 128 -20.81 6.39 12.21
CA LYS A 128 -21.65 5.22 12.43
C LYS A 128 -20.92 4.08 13.15
N LEU A 129 -19.59 4.17 13.30
CA LEU A 129 -18.80 3.13 13.97
C LEU A 129 -18.70 3.45 15.46
N ASN A 130 -19.10 2.50 16.30
CA ASN A 130 -18.74 2.57 17.71
C ASN A 130 -17.27 2.13 17.85
N ARG A 131 -16.37 3.12 17.90
CA ARG A 131 -14.92 2.89 17.95
C ARG A 131 -14.48 1.94 19.07
N LYS A 132 -15.14 2.00 20.23
CA LYS A 132 -14.83 1.12 21.37
C LYS A 132 -15.13 -0.35 21.03
N ASP A 133 -16.25 -0.59 20.36
CA ASP A 133 -16.66 -1.94 19.96
C ASP A 133 -15.74 -2.48 18.85
N GLU A 134 -15.37 -1.65 17.88
CA GLU A 134 -14.41 -2.05 16.83
C GLU A 134 -13.02 -2.36 17.41
N LEU A 135 -12.54 -1.58 18.38
CA LEU A 135 -11.27 -1.87 19.07
C LEU A 135 -11.36 -3.13 19.95
N ALA A 136 -12.49 -3.36 20.60
CA ALA A 136 -12.73 -4.59 21.36
C ALA A 136 -12.72 -5.82 20.43
N LYS A 137 -13.42 -5.73 19.30
CA LYS A 137 -13.43 -6.77 18.25
C LYS A 137 -12.03 -7.00 17.67
N MET A 138 -11.26 -5.93 17.45
CA MET A 138 -9.87 -6.04 17.01
C MET A 138 -9.03 -6.81 18.02
N ASN A 139 -9.18 -6.51 19.32
CA ASN A 139 -8.50 -7.22 20.40
C ASN A 139 -8.90 -8.71 20.45
N GLU A 140 -10.18 -9.03 20.28
CA GLU A 140 -10.64 -10.42 20.24
C GLU A 140 -9.97 -11.21 19.11
N LEU A 141 -9.89 -10.61 17.92
CA LEU A 141 -9.32 -11.22 16.71
C LEU A 141 -7.78 -11.27 16.69
N ALA A 142 -7.12 -10.40 17.45
CA ALA A 142 -5.67 -10.25 17.45
C ALA A 142 -4.94 -11.47 18.01
N ASN A 143 -3.84 -11.83 17.34
CA ASN A 143 -2.88 -12.84 17.76
C ASN A 143 -1.48 -12.23 17.92
N THR A 144 -0.66 -12.83 18.77
CA THR A 144 0.77 -12.47 18.87
C THR A 144 1.46 -12.56 17.51
N GLY A 145 2.18 -11.51 17.15
CA GLY A 145 2.85 -11.35 15.86
C GLY A 145 2.00 -10.67 14.79
N ASP A 146 0.71 -10.42 15.03
CA ASP A 146 -0.09 -9.54 14.17
C ASP A 146 0.46 -8.12 14.23
N THR A 147 0.24 -7.36 13.16
CA THR A 147 0.70 -5.98 13.02
C THR A 147 -0.49 -5.03 13.00
N VAL A 148 -0.38 -3.93 13.74
CA VAL A 148 -1.40 -2.89 13.80
C VAL A 148 -0.89 -1.69 13.04
N PHE A 149 -1.51 -1.39 11.92
CA PHE A 149 -1.17 -0.27 11.06
C PHE A 149 -2.08 0.91 11.34
N THR A 150 -1.50 2.11 11.37
CA THR A 150 -2.25 3.30 11.77
C THR A 150 -1.91 4.53 10.94
N TYR A 151 -2.92 5.36 10.76
CA TYR A 151 -2.82 6.68 10.14
C TYR A 151 -3.63 7.70 10.93
N ILE A 152 -2.94 8.68 11.51
CA ILE A 152 -3.58 9.77 12.26
C ILE A 152 -3.81 10.93 11.30
N ARG A 153 -5.06 11.16 10.92
CA ARG A 153 -5.43 12.13 9.86
C ARG A 153 -4.96 13.56 10.15
N ASN A 154 -4.98 13.96 11.42
CA ASN A 154 -4.62 15.33 11.84
C ASN A 154 -3.14 15.50 12.19
N SER A 155 -2.34 14.43 12.10
CA SER A 155 -0.90 14.49 12.36
C SER A 155 -0.15 14.84 11.07
N ARG A 156 0.53 16.00 11.06
CA ARG A 156 1.36 16.43 9.92
C ARG A 156 2.45 15.41 9.59
N ILE A 157 3.06 14.81 10.61
CA ILE A 157 4.09 13.79 10.43
C ILE A 157 3.48 12.55 9.76
N SER A 158 2.30 12.12 10.21
CA SER A 158 1.60 10.98 9.59
C SER A 158 1.25 11.25 8.13
N GLN A 159 0.78 12.45 7.81
CA GLN A 159 0.50 12.87 6.43
C GLN A 159 1.76 12.84 5.56
N ILE A 160 2.88 13.39 6.05
CA ILE A 160 4.15 13.41 5.32
C ILE A 160 4.65 11.98 5.06
N ILE A 161 4.65 11.11 6.09
CA ILE A 161 5.06 9.71 5.91
C ILE A 161 4.17 9.06 4.86
N ARG A 162 2.84 9.17 4.98
CA ARG A 162 1.88 8.59 4.04
C ARG A 162 2.15 9.02 2.58
N GLN A 163 2.41 10.31 2.37
CA GLN A 163 2.69 10.88 1.04
C GLN A 163 4.03 10.41 0.47
N VAL A 164 5.10 10.46 1.27
CA VAL A 164 6.46 10.08 0.85
C VAL A 164 6.55 8.57 0.60
N ASP A 165 5.87 7.80 1.45
CA ASP A 165 5.89 6.34 1.44
C ASP A 165 4.92 5.75 0.40
N ARG A 166 4.05 6.60 -0.19
CA ARG A 166 2.99 6.22 -1.14
C ARG A 166 2.15 5.06 -0.59
N GLY A 167 1.92 5.04 0.71
CA GLY A 167 1.22 3.98 1.43
C GLY A 167 -0.05 4.49 2.11
N PRO A 168 -0.96 3.60 2.54
CA PRO A 168 -2.14 3.98 3.33
C PRO A 168 -1.80 4.37 4.77
N TRP A 169 -0.68 3.89 5.29
CA TRP A 169 -0.34 3.94 6.71
C TRP A 169 0.89 4.79 6.97
N SER A 170 0.98 5.32 8.19
CA SER A 170 2.11 6.12 8.64
C SER A 170 2.88 5.50 9.80
N HIS A 171 2.30 4.49 10.44
CA HIS A 171 2.83 3.90 11.65
C HIS A 171 2.42 2.43 11.77
N VAL A 172 3.24 1.65 12.48
CA VAL A 172 3.06 0.21 12.69
C VAL A 172 3.45 -0.14 14.11
N GLY A 173 2.57 -0.87 14.79
CA GLY A 173 2.84 -1.60 16.02
C GLY A 173 2.77 -3.11 15.80
N VAL A 174 3.28 -3.88 16.76
CA VAL A 174 3.22 -5.36 16.76
C VAL A 174 2.46 -5.82 18.00
N VAL A 175 1.54 -6.75 17.82
CA VAL A 175 0.82 -7.42 18.91
C VAL A 175 1.79 -8.38 19.61
N GLY A 176 2.10 -8.09 20.86
CA GLY A 176 2.99 -8.89 21.71
C GLY A 176 2.25 -9.93 22.54
N GLU A 177 2.82 -10.23 23.70
CA GLU A 177 2.17 -11.03 24.74
C GLU A 177 0.98 -10.27 25.37
N ASP A 178 -0.01 -11.02 25.86
CA ASP A 178 -1.28 -10.51 26.42
C ASP A 178 -2.06 -9.58 25.48
N LYS A 179 -1.85 -9.70 24.16
CA LYS A 179 -2.47 -8.87 23.12
C LYS A 179 -2.17 -7.37 23.25
N ASN A 180 -1.08 -7.01 23.92
CA ASN A 180 -0.62 -5.64 24.01
C ASN A 180 0.04 -5.20 22.71
N ILE A 181 -0.19 -3.96 22.29
CA ILE A 181 0.44 -3.37 21.11
C ILE A 181 1.76 -2.75 21.54
N SER A 182 2.85 -3.24 20.99
CA SER A 182 4.20 -2.70 21.17
C SER A 182 4.59 -1.86 19.96
N GLU A 183 4.87 -0.58 20.18
CA GLU A 183 5.16 0.37 19.11
C GLU A 183 6.19 1.44 19.52
N MET A 184 6.87 2.00 18.52
CA MET A 184 7.85 3.07 18.70
C MET A 184 7.24 4.43 18.31
N THR A 185 6.93 5.25 19.30
CA THR A 185 6.33 6.58 19.10
C THR A 185 7.36 7.69 19.28
N THR A 186 6.98 8.94 19.03
CA THR A 186 7.85 10.10 19.26
C THR A 186 8.29 10.26 20.72
N VAL A 187 7.56 9.65 21.68
CA VAL A 187 7.93 9.62 23.10
C VAL A 187 8.76 8.38 23.49
N GLY A 188 9.08 7.51 22.53
CA GLY A 188 9.82 6.27 22.72
C GLY A 188 8.96 5.02 22.58
N MET A 189 9.52 3.90 23.01
CA MET A 189 8.86 2.59 22.98
C MET A 189 7.70 2.56 23.99
N ARG A 190 6.52 2.12 23.55
CA ARG A 190 5.29 2.03 24.36
C ARG A 190 4.65 0.66 24.23
N LYS A 191 4.03 0.18 25.33
CA LYS A 191 3.03 -0.89 25.30
C LYS A 191 1.66 -0.27 25.57
N SER A 192 0.67 -0.63 24.75
CA SER A 192 -0.69 -0.10 24.84
C SER A 192 -1.71 -1.23 24.72
N ASN A 193 -2.81 -1.13 25.46
CA ASN A 193 -3.98 -1.97 25.23
C ASN A 193 -4.77 -1.43 24.02
N PHE A 194 -5.50 -2.30 23.32
CA PHE A 194 -6.40 -1.89 22.22
C PHE A 194 -7.45 -0.86 22.68
N SER A 195 -7.96 -0.96 23.91
CA SER A 195 -8.95 -0.02 24.46
C SER A 195 -8.45 1.42 24.55
N ASP A 196 -7.16 1.58 24.80
CA ASP A 196 -6.50 2.87 25.02
C ASP A 196 -5.71 3.29 23.76
N TYR A 197 -5.92 2.55 22.67
CA TYR A 197 -5.13 2.66 21.45
C TYR A 197 -5.68 3.75 20.53
N ILE A 198 -4.97 4.88 20.57
CA ILE A 198 -5.06 6.01 19.63
C ILE A 198 -6.38 6.81 19.69
N SER A 199 -6.29 8.11 19.39
CA SER A 199 -7.43 9.03 19.31
C SER A 199 -8.49 8.60 18.28
N ASN A 200 -9.74 9.06 18.48
CA ASN A 200 -10.88 8.87 17.56
C ASN A 200 -10.63 9.29 16.09
N ASN A 201 -9.60 10.08 15.81
CA ASN A 201 -9.28 10.57 14.47
C ASN A 201 -8.29 9.70 13.68
N ALA A 202 -7.95 8.51 14.18
CA ALA A 202 -7.08 7.59 13.46
C ALA A 202 -7.86 6.58 12.61
N ASP A 203 -7.27 6.21 11.48
CA ASP A 203 -7.59 4.97 10.77
C ASP A 203 -6.67 3.88 11.33
N VAL A 204 -7.22 2.71 11.65
CA VAL A 204 -6.46 1.58 12.21
C VAL A 204 -6.86 0.29 11.50
N ALA A 205 -5.87 -0.54 11.20
CA ALA A 205 -6.09 -1.86 10.64
C ALA A 205 -5.19 -2.90 11.29
N LEU A 206 -5.76 -4.07 11.55
CA LEU A 206 -5.07 -5.25 12.02
C LEU A 206 -4.74 -6.14 10.83
N TYR A 207 -3.47 -6.47 10.69
CA TYR A 207 -2.94 -7.35 9.67
C TYR A 207 -2.26 -8.56 10.29
N ARG A 208 -2.35 -9.71 9.62
CA ARG A 208 -1.69 -10.95 10.01
C ARG A 208 -0.76 -11.42 8.91
N SER A 209 0.37 -12.02 9.27
CA SER A 209 1.23 -12.66 8.28
C SER A 209 0.49 -13.79 7.55
N GLN A 210 0.66 -13.90 6.24
CA GLN A 210 0.16 -15.00 5.42
C GLN A 210 0.98 -16.25 5.73
N GLY A 211 0.51 -17.02 6.71
CA GLY A 211 1.18 -18.20 7.22
C GLY A 211 1.01 -18.26 8.74
N ALA A 212 0.59 -19.41 9.25
CA ALA A 212 0.43 -19.58 10.68
C ALA A 212 1.81 -19.55 11.37
N LEU A 213 1.98 -18.63 12.31
CA LEU A 213 3.16 -18.62 13.18
C LEU A 213 3.05 -19.78 14.18
N ASN A 214 4.09 -20.62 14.22
CA ASN A 214 4.19 -21.66 15.24
C ASN A 214 4.58 -21.05 16.60
N GLN A 215 4.47 -21.84 17.67
CA GLN A 215 4.72 -21.34 19.03
C GLN A 215 6.17 -20.84 19.22
N ASN A 216 7.15 -21.49 18.59
CA ASN A 216 8.55 -21.06 18.68
C ASN A 216 8.76 -19.68 18.04
N GLN A 217 8.14 -19.42 16.89
CA GLN A 217 8.19 -18.12 16.22
C GLN A 217 7.51 -17.03 17.06
N LYS A 218 6.34 -17.33 17.66
CA LYS A 218 5.67 -16.40 18.58
C LYS A 218 6.55 -16.06 19.78
N ASN A 219 7.17 -17.06 20.40
CA ASN A 219 8.07 -16.86 21.54
C ASN A 219 9.31 -16.03 21.15
N GLN A 220 9.85 -16.20 19.94
CA GLN A 220 10.95 -15.37 19.43
C GLN A 220 10.52 -13.92 19.24
N ILE A 221 9.34 -13.67 18.69
CA ILE A 221 8.78 -12.32 18.54
C ILE A 221 8.65 -11.64 19.91
N ILE A 222 8.09 -12.33 20.91
CA ILE A 222 7.95 -11.81 22.27
C ILE A 222 9.33 -11.41 22.84
N LYS A 223 10.32 -12.30 22.76
CA LYS A 223 11.69 -12.01 23.23
C LYS A 223 12.31 -10.79 22.55
N VAL A 224 12.11 -10.65 21.23
CA VAL A 224 12.61 -9.48 20.48
C VAL A 224 11.92 -8.21 20.94
N ILE A 225 10.60 -8.22 21.11
CA ILE A 225 9.83 -7.08 21.62
C ILE A 225 10.34 -6.68 23.01
N GLU A 226 10.49 -7.63 23.92
CA GLU A 226 10.96 -7.39 25.29
C GLU A 226 12.38 -6.82 25.33
N SER A 227 13.29 -7.37 24.52
CA SER A 227 14.66 -6.87 24.39
C SER A 227 14.69 -5.42 23.89
N ILE A 228 13.87 -5.08 22.90
CA ILE A 228 13.74 -3.70 22.40
C ILE A 228 13.21 -2.78 23.51
N HIS A 229 12.17 -3.19 24.24
CA HIS A 229 11.64 -2.41 25.38
C HIS A 229 12.71 -2.17 26.46
N ALA A 230 13.50 -3.19 26.79
CA ALA A 230 14.57 -3.10 27.78
C ALA A 230 15.65 -2.08 27.37
N SER A 231 15.96 -2.00 26.07
CA SER A 231 16.95 -1.05 25.54
C SER A 231 16.49 0.41 25.49
N ARG A 232 15.19 0.68 25.71
CA ARG A 232 14.55 2.00 25.69
C ARG A 232 15.03 2.90 24.53
N PRO A 233 14.92 2.45 23.27
CA PRO A 233 15.44 3.20 22.14
C PRO A 233 14.68 4.51 22.00
N LYS A 234 15.41 5.56 21.61
CA LYS A 234 14.80 6.84 21.25
C LYS A 234 14.20 6.78 19.86
N TYR A 235 13.22 7.64 19.62
CA TYR A 235 12.59 7.75 18.31
C TYR A 235 13.60 8.15 17.23
N GLY A 236 13.58 7.43 16.11
CA GLY A 236 14.56 7.58 15.04
C GLY A 236 14.25 8.74 14.08
N TRP A 237 14.28 9.99 14.54
CA TRP A 237 14.03 11.16 13.68
C TRP A 237 14.92 11.19 12.43
N GLY A 238 16.20 10.83 12.55
CA GLY A 238 17.12 10.74 11.42
C GLY A 238 16.69 9.71 10.37
N LYS A 239 15.96 8.66 10.76
CA LYS A 239 15.41 7.67 9.82
C LYS A 239 14.26 8.25 9.01
N ILE A 240 13.42 9.10 9.59
CA ILE A 240 12.34 9.79 8.87
C ILE A 240 12.92 10.74 7.82
N LEU A 241 13.95 11.51 8.19
CA LEU A 241 14.65 12.37 7.25
C LEU A 241 15.31 11.54 6.13
N ALA A 242 15.95 10.42 6.45
CA ALA A 242 16.52 9.53 5.45
C ALA A 242 15.45 8.97 4.48
N ILE A 243 14.28 8.58 4.98
CA ILE A 243 13.14 8.16 4.15
C ILE A 243 12.69 9.30 3.23
N PHE A 244 12.56 10.52 3.75
CA PHE A 244 12.20 11.69 2.94
C PHE A 244 13.22 11.94 1.82
N LEU A 245 14.50 12.02 2.17
CA LEU A 245 15.58 12.27 1.21
C LEU A 245 15.68 11.16 0.16
N ASN A 246 15.51 9.90 0.55
CA ASN A 246 15.56 8.78 -0.38
C ASN A 246 14.31 8.71 -1.28
N LYS A 247 13.10 8.67 -0.71
CA LYS A 247 11.87 8.44 -1.47
C LYS A 247 11.35 9.69 -2.19
N ARG A 248 11.60 10.90 -1.68
CA ARG A 248 11.17 12.17 -2.33
C ARG A 248 12.21 12.74 -3.28
N LEU A 249 13.50 12.65 -2.93
CA LEU A 249 14.58 13.26 -3.70
C LEU A 249 15.44 12.24 -4.46
N ASN A 250 15.11 10.94 -4.41
CA ASN A 250 15.85 9.86 -5.04
C ASN A 250 17.34 9.82 -4.63
N LEU A 251 17.68 10.26 -3.42
CA LEU A 251 19.05 10.20 -2.91
C LEU A 251 19.38 8.79 -2.41
N PRO A 252 20.56 8.22 -2.72
CA PRO A 252 20.93 6.84 -2.39
C PRO A 252 21.32 6.68 -0.90
N ILE A 253 20.43 7.07 0.00
CA ILE A 253 20.61 6.96 1.45
C ILE A 253 20.05 5.61 1.92
N PRO A 254 20.78 4.82 2.71
CA PRO A 254 20.25 3.60 3.31
C PRO A 254 19.01 3.90 4.15
N ILE A 255 17.85 3.36 3.77
CA ILE A 255 16.61 3.51 4.51
C ILE A 255 16.32 2.27 5.35
N THR A 256 15.66 2.49 6.47
CA THR A 256 15.01 1.41 7.23
C THR A 256 13.64 1.10 6.64
N VAL A 257 13.18 -0.13 6.86
CA VAL A 257 11.84 -0.59 6.47
C VAL A 257 10.76 0.38 6.95
N THR A 258 9.86 0.74 6.04
CA THR A 258 8.73 1.65 6.25
C THR A 258 7.40 0.89 6.32
N PRO A 259 6.31 1.52 6.81
CA PRO A 259 4.99 0.90 6.78
C PRO A 259 4.57 0.42 5.39
N ALA A 260 4.85 1.18 4.32
CA ALA A 260 4.52 0.78 2.95
C ALA A 260 5.33 -0.44 2.51
N ASP A 261 6.62 -0.53 2.89
CA ASP A 261 7.44 -1.69 2.53
C ASP A 261 6.88 -2.99 3.11
N LEU A 262 6.29 -2.93 4.32
CA LEU A 262 5.64 -4.08 4.95
C LEU A 262 4.33 -4.46 4.25
N ILE A 263 3.47 -3.49 3.93
CA ILE A 263 2.18 -3.77 3.28
C ILE A 263 2.38 -4.29 1.86
N TYR A 264 3.28 -3.65 1.11
CA TYR A 264 3.51 -4.01 -0.28
C TYR A 264 4.46 -5.19 -0.47
N ALA A 265 4.89 -5.84 0.61
CA ALA A 265 5.56 -7.13 0.58
C ALA A 265 4.59 -8.28 0.27
N ASN A 266 3.28 -8.04 0.28
CA ASN A 266 2.23 -9.03 -0.05
C ASN A 266 2.28 -10.29 0.83
N ASN A 267 2.80 -10.15 2.05
CA ASN A 267 2.83 -11.21 3.05
C ASN A 267 1.84 -10.96 4.19
N LEU A 268 0.96 -9.98 4.06
CA LEU A 268 -0.03 -9.62 5.06
C LEU A 268 -1.45 -9.83 4.55
N GLN A 269 -2.34 -10.31 5.42
CA GLN A 269 -3.78 -10.38 5.22
C GLN A 269 -4.49 -9.41 6.17
N LEU A 270 -5.45 -8.65 5.66
CA LEU A 270 -6.28 -7.75 6.46
C LEU A 270 -7.24 -8.59 7.31
N ILE A 271 -7.22 -8.40 8.63
CA ILE A 271 -8.10 -9.09 9.57
C ILE A 271 -9.28 -8.20 9.95
N HIS A 272 -9.01 -6.92 10.25
CA HIS A 272 -10.01 -5.98 10.71
C HIS A 272 -9.54 -4.53 10.52
N PHE A 273 -10.47 -3.58 10.42
CA PHE A 273 -10.16 -2.15 10.30
C PHE A 273 -11.25 -1.28 10.90
N CYS A 274 -10.90 -0.08 11.36
CA CYS A 274 -11.82 0.90 11.93
C CYS A 274 -11.26 2.32 11.99
#